data_AF-A0A2S5R7S4-F1
#
_entry.id   AF-A0A2S5R7S4-F1
#
_cell.length_a   1.000
_cell.length_b   1.000
_cell.length_c   1.000
_cell.angle_alpha   90.00
_cell.angle_beta   90.00
_cell.angle_gamma   90.00
#
_symmetry.space_group_name_H-M   'P 1'
#
loop_
_entity.id
_entity.type
_entity.pdbx_description
1 polymer ?
#
loop_
_entity_poly.entity_id
_entity_poly.type
_entity_poly.pdbx_seq_one_letter_code
_entity_poly.pdbx_strand_id
1 'polypeptide(L)'
;MDFASIKRMDWFELFGLPKRFLMDLDVLEKAYLQKQKIVHPDSWGNHSSKVTAQLSAYINTVYTHLKTPSLRAEYMLKSVDAWPVPMYQEILVEIFTLKSQEDSSCLHDKYQEAIIKFDDEFRQTQYVQAQHAYMYICYLKQ
;
A
#
# COMPACT_ATOMS: atom_id res chain seq x y z
N MET A 1 -19.39 11.03 12.73
CA MET A 1 -18.88 10.01 11.79
C MET A 1 -19.06 8.65 12.45
N ASP A 2 -19.70 7.71 11.77
CA ASP A 2 -19.85 6.33 12.25
C ASP A 2 -18.80 5.40 11.60
N PHE A 3 -18.56 4.23 12.21
CA PHE A 3 -17.57 3.26 11.74
C PHE A 3 -17.87 2.75 10.32
N ALA A 4 -19.15 2.60 9.98
CA ALA A 4 -19.59 2.11 8.69
C ALA A 4 -19.27 3.08 7.54
N SER A 5 -19.34 4.39 7.78
CA SER A 5 -18.98 5.39 6.78
C SER A 5 -17.48 5.42 6.53
N ILE A 6 -16.67 5.36 7.59
CA ILE A 6 -15.19 5.34 7.48
C ILE A 6 -14.69 4.12 6.69
N LYS A 7 -15.31 2.96 6.89
CA LYS A 7 -14.93 1.72 6.19
C LYS A 7 -15.19 1.77 4.67
N ARG A 8 -16.06 2.67 4.20
CA ARG A 8 -16.40 2.84 2.79
C ARG A 8 -15.56 3.89 2.08
N MET A 9 -14.77 4.68 2.81
CA MET A 9 -13.92 5.72 2.21
C MET A 9 -12.71 5.09 1.52
N ASP A 10 -12.24 5.73 0.44
CA ASP A 10 -10.95 5.38 -0.14
C ASP A 10 -9.85 5.63 0.91
N TRP A 11 -8.82 4.77 0.93
CA TRP A 11 -7.79 4.81 1.95
C TRP A 11 -6.93 6.07 1.86
N PHE A 12 -6.74 6.62 0.66
CA PHE A 12 -6.02 7.88 0.49
C PHE A 12 -6.88 9.06 0.97
N GLU A 13 -8.18 9.06 0.63
CA GLU A 13 -9.14 10.04 1.16
C GLU A 13 -9.24 9.99 2.68
N LEU A 14 -9.22 8.78 3.26
CA LEU A 14 -9.21 8.58 4.70
C LEU A 14 -8.04 9.31 5.32
N PHE A 15 -6.86 9.34 4.70
CA PHE A 15 -5.68 10.08 5.17
C PHE A 15 -5.58 11.54 4.66
N GLY A 16 -6.48 11.98 3.79
CA GLY A 16 -6.39 13.30 3.14
C GLY A 16 -5.19 13.40 2.19
N LEU A 17 -4.81 12.29 1.57
CA LEU A 17 -3.64 12.15 0.71
C LEU A 17 -4.08 12.00 -0.76
N PRO A 18 -3.25 12.44 -1.73
CA PRO A 18 -3.51 12.14 -3.12
C PRO A 18 -3.36 10.64 -3.39
N LYS A 19 -4.24 10.09 -4.22
CA LYS A 19 -4.19 8.68 -4.66
C LYS A 19 -3.03 8.47 -5.64
N ARG A 20 -1.82 8.30 -5.10
CA ARG A 20 -0.58 8.06 -5.84
C ARG A 20 0.16 6.88 -5.24
N PHE A 21 0.86 6.11 -6.08
CA PHE A 21 1.65 5.01 -5.59
C PHE A 21 2.91 5.53 -4.91
N LEU A 22 3.67 6.41 -5.58
CA LEU A 22 4.75 7.14 -4.93
C LEU A 22 4.15 8.20 -4.00
N MET A 23 4.43 8.05 -2.70
CA MET A 23 3.95 8.97 -1.67
C MET A 23 5.02 9.20 -0.61
N ASP A 24 4.99 10.39 -0.03
CA ASP A 24 5.82 10.75 1.10
C ASP A 24 5.34 10.03 2.38
N LEU A 25 6.18 9.15 2.90
CA LEU A 25 5.88 8.37 4.10
C LEU A 25 5.81 9.23 5.37
N ASP A 26 6.53 10.36 5.42
CA ASP A 26 6.48 11.28 6.56
C ASP A 26 5.14 12.01 6.60
N VAL A 27 4.57 12.33 5.43
CA VAL A 27 3.23 12.91 5.32
C VAL A 27 2.18 11.88 5.73
N LEU A 28 2.31 10.62 5.31
CA LEU A 28 1.44 9.53 5.74
C LEU A 28 1.50 9.34 7.27
N GLU A 29 2.68 9.34 7.85
CA GLU A 29 2.87 9.17 9.30
C GLU A 29 2.25 10.33 10.09
N LYS A 30 2.45 11.58 9.65
CA LYS A 30 1.80 12.75 10.26
C LYS A 30 0.28 12.65 10.21
N ALA A 31 -0.29 12.29 9.06
CA ALA A 31 -1.74 12.10 8.89
C ALA A 31 -2.27 10.97 9.79
N TYR A 32 -1.51 9.89 9.92
CA TYR A 32 -1.81 8.77 10.82
C TYR A 32 -1.85 9.22 12.29
N LEU A 33 -0.80 9.89 12.77
CA LEU A 33 -0.73 10.36 14.16
C LEU A 33 -1.85 11.34 14.49
N GLN A 34 -2.21 12.24 13.57
CA GLN A 34 -3.35 13.16 13.76
C GLN A 34 -4.67 12.41 13.91
N LYS A 35 -4.91 11.36 13.11
CA LYS A 35 -6.14 10.57 13.19
C LYS A 35 -6.19 9.70 14.43
N GLN A 36 -5.09 9.04 14.76
CA GLN A 36 -4.94 8.26 15.99
C GLN A 36 -5.32 9.08 17.22
N LYS A 37 -4.85 10.34 17.32
CA LYS A 37 -5.22 11.25 18.43
C LYS A 37 -6.72 11.51 18.53
N ILE A 38 -7.40 11.63 17.40
CA ILE A 38 -8.86 11.87 17.36
C ILE A 38 -9.62 10.61 17.77
N VAL A 39 -9.12 9.41 17.40
CA VAL A 39 -9.78 8.14 17.66
C VAL A 39 -9.21 7.34 18.84
N HIS A 40 -8.38 7.95 19.69
CA HIS A 40 -7.76 7.23 20.81
C HIS A 40 -8.78 7.03 21.95
N PRO A 41 -8.91 5.81 22.53
CA PRO A 41 -9.84 5.53 23.64
C PRO A 41 -9.69 6.46 24.84
N ASP A 42 -8.49 6.99 25.05
CA ASP A 42 -8.14 7.85 26.18
C ASP A 42 -8.66 9.29 26.03
N SER A 43 -9.04 9.73 24.82
CA SER A 43 -9.66 11.04 24.60
C SER A 43 -11.19 11.01 24.75
N TRP A 44 -11.81 9.83 24.73
CA TRP A 44 -13.26 9.64 24.85
C TRP A 44 -13.60 8.90 26.15
N GLY A 45 -13.58 9.65 27.25
CA GLY A 45 -13.96 9.18 28.58
C GLY A 45 -15.27 8.39 28.56
N ASN A 46 -15.21 7.15 29.05
CA ASN A 46 -16.28 6.17 29.34
C ASN A 46 -17.42 5.93 28.33
N HIS A 47 -17.45 6.60 27.17
CA HIS A 47 -18.47 6.40 26.15
C HIS A 47 -17.89 5.65 24.94
N SER A 48 -18.31 4.39 24.79
CA SER A 48 -18.13 3.53 23.61
C SER A 48 -16.70 3.05 23.27
N SER A 49 -15.95 2.59 24.28
CA SER A 49 -14.62 1.97 24.12
C SER A 49 -14.48 1.00 22.95
N LYS A 50 -15.52 0.19 22.67
CA LYS A 50 -15.52 -0.80 21.58
C LYS A 50 -15.48 -0.18 20.18
N VAL A 51 -16.29 0.87 19.93
CA VAL A 51 -16.34 1.53 18.61
C VAL A 51 -15.03 2.27 18.34
N THR A 52 -14.51 2.94 19.37
CA THR A 52 -13.21 3.61 19.32
C THR A 52 -12.06 2.64 19.06
N ALA A 53 -12.04 1.49 19.74
CA ALA A 53 -11.05 0.45 19.51
C ALA A 53 -11.13 -0.11 18.07
N GLN A 54 -12.34 -0.32 17.54
CA GLN A 54 -12.53 -0.77 16.16
C GLN A 54 -12.02 0.26 15.14
N LEU A 55 -12.29 1.55 15.36
CA LEU A 55 -11.79 2.64 14.53
C LEU A 55 -10.26 2.73 14.55
N SER A 56 -9.66 2.69 15.73
CA SER A 56 -8.22 2.71 15.94
C SER A 56 -7.55 1.51 15.23
N ALA A 57 -8.09 0.31 15.41
CA ALA A 57 -7.61 -0.89 14.71
C ALA A 57 -7.69 -0.75 13.19
N TYR A 58 -8.82 -0.24 12.67
CA TYR A 58 -9.00 -0.03 11.23
C TYR A 58 -7.99 0.98 10.66
N ILE A 59 -7.80 2.12 11.32
CA ILE A 59 -6.81 3.13 10.90
C ILE A 59 -5.39 2.54 10.91
N ASN A 60 -5.04 1.71 11.90
CA ASN A 60 -3.75 1.03 11.95
C ASN A 60 -3.56 0.05 10.79
N THR A 61 -4.62 -0.70 10.44
CA THR A 61 -4.61 -1.61 9.29
C THR A 61 -4.38 -0.85 8.00
N VAL A 62 -5.14 0.22 7.75
CA VAL A 62 -5.01 1.02 6.52
C VAL A 62 -3.63 1.68 6.46
N TYR A 63 -3.13 2.23 7.57
CA TYR A 63 -1.78 2.79 7.65
C TYR A 63 -0.71 1.75 7.28
N THR A 64 -0.77 0.54 7.84
CA THR A 64 0.18 -0.54 7.53
C THR A 64 0.12 -0.94 6.06
N HIS A 65 -1.08 -1.00 5.48
CA HIS A 65 -1.26 -1.30 4.05
C HIS A 65 -0.68 -0.21 3.17
N LEU A 66 -1.03 1.06 3.43
CA LEU A 66 -0.48 2.16 2.67
C LEU A 66 1.02 2.27 2.87
N LYS A 67 1.59 2.05 4.06
CA LYS A 67 3.04 2.10 4.27
C LYS A 67 3.81 1.03 3.48
N THR A 68 3.20 -0.12 3.24
CA THR A 68 3.86 -1.25 2.58
C THR A 68 3.66 -1.20 1.06
N PRO A 69 4.71 -1.04 0.23
CA PRO A 69 4.55 -0.86 -1.21
C PRO A 69 3.77 -1.97 -1.91
N SER A 70 3.99 -3.24 -1.57
CA SER A 70 3.23 -4.36 -2.15
C SER A 70 1.73 -4.27 -1.82
N LEU A 71 1.38 -4.03 -0.56
CA LEU A 71 -0.02 -3.90 -0.14
C LEU A 71 -0.69 -2.65 -0.73
N ARG A 72 0.05 -1.54 -0.85
CA ARG A 72 -0.41 -0.32 -1.50
C ARG A 72 -0.71 -0.57 -2.99
N ALA A 73 0.21 -1.24 -3.69
CA ALA A 73 0.03 -1.59 -5.10
C ALA A 73 -1.17 -2.52 -5.30
N GLU A 74 -1.33 -3.54 -4.45
CA GLU A 74 -2.50 -4.43 -4.45
C GLU A 74 -3.81 -3.65 -4.30
N TYR A 75 -3.87 -2.73 -3.33
CA TYR A 75 -5.04 -1.87 -3.13
C TYR A 75 -5.36 -1.02 -4.36
N MET A 76 -4.33 -0.41 -4.97
CA MET A 76 -4.50 0.42 -6.16
C MET A 76 -4.99 -0.39 -7.36
N LEU A 77 -4.43 -1.58 -7.60
CA LEU A 77 -4.87 -2.50 -8.66
C LEU A 77 -6.31 -2.98 -8.45
N LYS A 78 -6.70 -3.30 -7.22
CA LYS A 78 -8.09 -3.63 -6.86
C LYS A 78 -9.06 -2.49 -7.18
N SER A 79 -8.63 -1.23 -7.02
CA SER A 79 -9.50 -0.08 -7.27
C SER A 79 -9.80 0.21 -8.74
N VAL A 80 -9.14 -0.50 -9.66
CA VAL A 80 -9.30 -0.38 -11.12
C VAL A 80 -9.62 -1.73 -11.78
N ASP A 81 -10.08 -2.71 -11.00
CA ASP A 81 -10.39 -4.07 -11.46
C ASP A 81 -9.22 -4.80 -12.17
N ALA A 82 -7.98 -4.40 -11.87
CA ALA A 82 -6.75 -5.04 -12.38
C ALA A 82 -6.17 -6.05 -11.38
N TRP A 83 -7.03 -6.68 -10.58
CA TRP A 83 -6.67 -7.69 -9.57
C TRP A 83 -7.62 -8.90 -9.69
N PRO A 84 -7.14 -10.15 -9.54
CA PRO A 84 -5.79 -10.58 -9.16
C PRO A 84 -4.76 -10.41 -10.27
N VAL A 85 -3.48 -10.25 -9.87
CA VAL A 85 -2.37 -10.25 -10.81
C VAL A 85 -2.08 -11.67 -11.30
N PRO A 86 -2.08 -11.94 -12.62
CA PRO A 86 -1.68 -13.23 -13.16
C PRO A 86 -0.22 -13.56 -12.83
N MET A 87 0.12 -14.85 -12.79
CA MET A 87 1.51 -15.28 -12.70
C MET A 87 2.18 -15.24 -14.08
N TYR A 88 2.86 -14.14 -14.37
CA TYR A 88 3.69 -14.00 -15.56
C TYR A 88 4.97 -14.83 -15.39
N GLN A 89 5.05 -15.97 -16.07
CA GLN A 89 6.11 -16.96 -15.89
C GLN A 89 7.49 -16.39 -16.25
N GLU A 90 7.55 -15.59 -17.32
CA GLU A 90 8.73 -14.89 -17.77
C GLU A 90 9.33 -14.00 -16.67
N ILE A 91 8.47 -13.31 -15.91
CA ILE A 91 8.89 -12.45 -14.79
C ILE A 91 9.36 -13.30 -13.61
N LEU A 92 8.67 -14.40 -13.30
CA LEU A 92 9.09 -15.31 -12.22
C LEU A 92 10.45 -15.93 -12.50
N VAL A 93 10.71 -16.33 -13.74
CA VAL A 93 12.01 -16.86 -14.16
C VAL A 93 13.09 -15.80 -13.99
N GLU A 94 12.86 -14.57 -14.43
CA GLU A 94 13.82 -13.47 -14.24
C GLU A 94 14.10 -13.20 -12.76
N ILE A 95 13.05 -13.09 -11.94
CA ILE A 95 13.18 -12.91 -10.48
C ILE A 95 13.99 -14.04 -9.85
N PHE A 96 13.73 -15.28 -10.26
CA PHE A 96 14.47 -16.44 -9.78
C PHE A 96 15.95 -16.34 -10.16
N THR A 97 16.25 -16.03 -11.42
CA THR A 97 17.62 -15.82 -11.91
C THR A 97 18.34 -14.71 -11.14
N LEU A 98 17.69 -13.57 -10.93
CA LEU A 98 18.26 -12.46 -10.15
C LEU A 98 18.59 -12.90 -8.73
N LYS A 99 17.68 -13.62 -8.06
CA LYS A 99 17.90 -14.13 -6.70
C LYS A 99 19.04 -15.14 -6.61
N SER A 100 19.23 -15.97 -7.63
CA SER A 100 20.32 -16.97 -7.66
C SER A 100 21.71 -16.37 -7.79
N GLN A 101 21.84 -15.10 -8.18
CA GLN A 101 23.14 -14.43 -8.34
C GLN A 101 23.71 -13.92 -7.00
N GLU A 102 22.95 -13.97 -5.90
CA GLU A 102 23.34 -13.52 -4.55
C GLU A 102 23.82 -12.05 -4.46
N ASP A 103 23.61 -11.24 -5.50
CA ASP A 103 23.93 -9.81 -5.53
C ASP A 103 22.79 -8.98 -4.92
N SER A 104 22.95 -8.64 -3.64
CA SER A 104 21.97 -7.84 -2.89
C SER A 104 21.80 -6.42 -3.44
N SER A 105 22.83 -5.84 -4.07
CA SER A 105 22.74 -4.50 -4.68
C SER A 105 21.88 -4.55 -5.92
N CYS A 106 22.11 -5.53 -6.80
CA CYS A 106 21.31 -5.73 -8.01
C CYS A 106 19.81 -5.95 -7.68
N LEU A 107 19.52 -6.76 -6.65
CA LEU A 107 18.15 -6.96 -6.17
C LEU A 107 17.52 -5.66 -5.65
N HIS A 108 18.29 -4.84 -4.91
CA HIS A 108 17.83 -3.55 -4.43
C HIS A 108 17.48 -2.62 -5.59
N ASP A 109 18.37 -2.49 -6.57
CA ASP A 109 18.18 -1.60 -7.71
C ASP A 109 16.96 -2.02 -8.54
N LYS A 110 16.77 -3.33 -8.77
CA LYS A 110 15.58 -3.85 -9.44
C LYS A 110 14.29 -3.64 -8.66
N TYR A 111 14.35 -3.72 -7.34
CA TYR A 111 13.21 -3.35 -6.50
C TYR A 111 12.85 -1.86 -6.64
N GLN A 112 13.83 -0.95 -6.59
CA GLN A 112 13.59 0.49 -6.76
C GLN A 112 13.08 0.83 -8.16
N GLU A 113 13.63 0.21 -9.20
CA GLU A 113 13.15 0.35 -10.58
C GLU A 113 11.67 -0.06 -10.68
N ALA A 114 11.30 -1.19 -10.08
CA ALA A 114 9.93 -1.67 -10.09
C ALA A 114 8.97 -0.72 -9.35
N ILE A 115 9.40 -0.09 -8.26
CA ILE A 115 8.63 0.91 -7.53
C ILE A 115 8.29 2.12 -8.42
N ILE A 116 9.29 2.65 -9.13
CA ILE A 116 9.10 3.78 -10.05
C ILE A 116 8.21 3.38 -11.22
N LYS A 117 8.52 2.24 -11.84
CA LYS A 117 7.77 1.72 -12.98
C LYS A 117 6.29 1.47 -12.64
N PHE A 118 5.99 0.93 -11.47
CA PHE A 118 4.61 0.76 -11.05
C PHE A 118 3.83 2.08 -11.03
N ASP A 119 4.40 3.16 -10.46
CA ASP A 119 3.75 4.47 -10.42
C ASP A 119 3.56 5.08 -11.82
N ASP A 120 4.56 4.95 -12.69
CA ASP A 120 4.50 5.43 -14.06
C ASP A 120 3.41 4.71 -14.88
N GLU A 121 3.43 3.38 -14.88
CA GLU A 121 2.51 2.55 -15.66
C GLU A 121 1.08 2.68 -15.14
N PHE A 122 0.89 2.74 -13.82
CA PHE A 122 -0.43 2.93 -13.22
C PHE A 122 -1.01 4.30 -13.61
N ARG A 123 -0.20 5.37 -13.62
CA ARG A 123 -0.62 6.71 -14.07
C ARG A 123 -0.99 6.74 -15.55
N GLN A 124 -0.32 5.94 -16.36
CA GLN A 124 -0.59 5.81 -17.79
C GLN A 124 -1.73 4.83 -18.11
N THR A 125 -2.42 4.30 -17.09
CA THR A 125 -3.48 3.28 -17.23
C THR A 125 -3.02 1.98 -17.91
N GLN A 126 -1.70 1.73 -17.91
CA GLN A 126 -1.07 0.53 -18.42
C GLN A 126 -1.06 -0.55 -17.34
N TYR A 127 -2.25 -1.06 -16.99
CA TYR A 127 -2.42 -1.90 -15.81
C TYR A 127 -1.70 -3.24 -15.90
N VAL A 128 -1.50 -3.80 -17.09
CA VAL A 128 -0.73 -5.04 -17.29
C VAL A 128 0.75 -4.82 -16.94
N GLN A 129 1.29 -3.66 -17.32
CA GLN A 129 2.67 -3.28 -17.06
C GLN A 129 2.87 -2.91 -15.58
N ALA A 130 1.86 -2.29 -14.97
CA ALA A 130 1.83 -2.11 -13.51
C ALA A 130 1.77 -3.47 -12.79
N GLN A 131 0.99 -4.44 -13.28
CA GLN A 131 0.96 -5.81 -12.75
C GLN A 131 2.33 -6.51 -12.85
N HIS A 132 3.06 -6.31 -13.95
CA HIS A 132 4.42 -6.83 -14.11
C HIS A 132 5.34 -6.23 -13.04
N ALA A 133 5.37 -4.90 -12.90
CA ALA A 133 6.16 -4.21 -11.89
C ALA A 133 5.80 -4.66 -10.46
N TYR A 134 4.51 -4.89 -10.19
CA TYR A 134 4.02 -5.41 -8.91
C TYR A 134 4.65 -6.76 -8.52
N MET A 135 4.89 -7.66 -9.48
CA MET A 135 5.54 -8.94 -9.18
C MET A 135 6.95 -8.73 -8.62
N TYR A 136 7.76 -7.87 -9.23
CA TYR A 136 9.10 -7.56 -8.70
C TYR A 136 9.00 -6.93 -7.29
N ILE A 137 8.05 -6.02 -7.06
CA ILE A 137 7.81 -5.43 -5.72
C ILE A 137 7.49 -6.50 -4.68
N CYS A 138 6.73 -7.54 -5.05
CA CYS A 138 6.35 -8.61 -4.14
C CYS A 138 7.50 -9.59 -3.85
N TYR A 139 8.26 -9.97 -4.87
CA TYR A 139 9.23 -11.05 -4.74
C TYR A 139 10.65 -10.56 -4.46
N LEU A 140 11.04 -9.33 -4.82
CA LEU A 140 12.39 -8.79 -4.56
C LEU A 140 12.48 -8.02 -3.24
N LYS A 141 11.36 -7.89 -2.51
CA LYS A 141 11.32 -7.19 -1.23
C LYS A 141 12.34 -7.77 -0.25
N GLN A 142 13.21 -6.89 0.25
CA GLN A 142 14.22 -7.16 1.28
C GLN A 142 13.58 -7.13 2.68
#